data_AF-A0A9D1ZTY7-F1
#
_entry.id   AF-A0A9D1ZTY7-F1
#
_cell.length_a   1.000
_cell.length_b   1.000
_cell.length_c   1.000
_cell.angle_alpha   90.00
_cell.angle_beta   90.00
_cell.angle_gamma   90.00
#
_symmetry.space_group_name_H-M   'P 1'
#
loop_
_entity.id
_entity.type
_entity.pdbx_description
1 polymer ?
#
loop_
_entity_poly.entity_id
_entity_poly.type
_entity_poly.pdbx_seq_one_letter_code
_entity_poly.pdbx_strand_id
1 'polypeptide(L)'
;MTETAAKMVMSTIQSMNPVLLTPGRTIPVRVYQCPTCNDFHLTSLEQWGKDFETQTPHTTSKPKNTSRHLVMRLSNLQLKELFDAACFEHRDDPATVSLLIGAYQDWKQFKSKAHDSTREIFKMLILAAYDEETWLHTIASRGYWLEPGMEDYILPTNPNPTPKKPSYLRPLEVESIRHWFGLPYAVAERFEPPHLVPLDALPKTFYPHTPSPGQPQPHAPGGCNPGVPNRFEEYPLRLSISKHRRSTDHLLPVIVYFHGGSYVTGGADAPGYDPSPFLDNFNFLVVKVNYRIGLLGFLGGDGKRPANLGLLDALCALRWVKTYIHQFGGDPDRVTVYGHSAGGDLVAKLILAEGAVDGEPGEMLFHRAIIQSAPLRLSYGRQKLTQHLLAQTADLDVHAPSSVWAKASGRCFLANPLRFGWSAFLPLGCQYGHYPLPAEKDEDARLRLVASRVQVLVGYLPREVAGLTPPVPQRLHRFLRPLVDPWVEWLTERMYADPARSFVARYQDAGGTATCFQLETGEQGHFRESAHSTDIGLFFRATPWDKAGLLAGTPVKAWNQQGQAFRAILAQFMREGQLNRRLYRQARFMEIPVRAT
;
A
#
# COMPACT_ATOMS: atom_id res chain seq x y z
N MET A 1 -8.40 -27.47 24.07
CA MET A 1 -8.11 -26.02 24.15
C MET A 1 -8.02 -25.34 22.77
N THR A 2 -8.60 -25.91 21.71
CA THR A 2 -8.41 -25.44 20.32
C THR A 2 -9.70 -25.00 19.61
N GLU A 3 -10.86 -25.13 20.26
CA GLU A 3 -12.15 -24.69 19.70
C GLU A 3 -12.64 -23.36 20.30
N THR A 4 -12.24 -23.07 21.54
CA THR A 4 -12.66 -21.89 22.29
C THR A 4 -12.04 -20.58 21.77
N ALA A 5 -10.79 -20.61 21.29
CA ALA A 5 -10.13 -19.42 20.72
C ALA A 5 -10.69 -19.05 19.33
N ALA A 6 -11.01 -20.05 18.51
CA ALA A 6 -11.71 -19.83 17.22
C ALA A 6 -13.14 -19.30 17.45
N LYS A 7 -13.84 -19.82 18.47
CA LYS A 7 -15.15 -19.30 18.90
C LYS A 7 -15.05 -17.88 19.46
N MET A 8 -13.96 -17.48 20.10
CA MET A 8 -13.80 -16.14 20.68
C MET A 8 -13.47 -15.07 19.62
N VAL A 9 -12.70 -15.42 18.59
CA VAL A 9 -12.50 -14.55 17.41
C VAL A 9 -13.81 -14.43 16.61
N MET A 10 -14.53 -15.55 16.42
CA MET A 10 -15.84 -15.53 15.76
C MET A 10 -16.93 -14.83 16.59
N SER A 11 -16.91 -14.96 17.92
CA SER A 11 -17.85 -14.25 18.80
C SER A 11 -17.52 -12.77 18.90
N THR A 12 -16.27 -12.34 18.68
CA THR A 12 -15.91 -10.91 18.62
C THR A 12 -16.35 -10.29 17.28
N ILE A 13 -16.34 -11.09 16.20
CA ILE A 13 -16.92 -10.71 14.90
C ILE A 13 -18.46 -10.72 14.94
N GLN A 14 -19.06 -11.64 15.71
CA GLN A 14 -20.51 -11.72 15.92
C GLN A 14 -21.05 -10.79 17.03
N SER A 15 -20.21 -10.31 17.95
CA SER A 15 -20.59 -9.37 19.03
C SER A 15 -20.50 -7.90 18.60
N MET A 16 -20.22 -7.62 17.33
CA MET A 16 -20.63 -6.38 16.69
C MET A 16 -22.17 -6.41 16.53
N ASN A 17 -22.84 -6.23 17.67
CA ASN A 17 -24.26 -6.02 17.94
C ASN A 17 -25.29 -6.59 16.91
N PRO A 18 -25.86 -7.79 17.16
CA PRO A 18 -26.96 -8.36 16.37
C PRO A 18 -28.36 -7.84 16.73
N VAL A 19 -28.53 -6.77 17.52
CA VAL A 19 -29.83 -6.43 18.13
C VAL A 19 -30.72 -5.50 17.27
N LEU A 20 -30.37 -5.17 16.03
CA LEU A 20 -31.19 -4.27 15.20
C LEU A 20 -31.64 -4.82 13.84
N LEU A 21 -31.52 -6.13 13.61
CA LEU A 21 -31.98 -6.74 12.36
C LEU A 21 -32.94 -7.89 12.63
N THR A 22 -34.11 -7.54 13.18
CA THR A 22 -35.34 -8.23 12.79
C THR A 22 -36.04 -7.32 11.79
N PRO A 23 -36.28 -7.73 10.54
CA PRO A 23 -37.06 -6.93 9.60
C PRO A 23 -38.41 -6.56 10.24
N GLY A 24 -38.69 -5.27 10.36
CA GLY A 24 -39.99 -4.75 10.84
C GLY A 24 -40.09 -4.30 12.30
N ARG A 25 -39.00 -4.23 13.08
CA ARG A 25 -39.03 -3.66 14.45
C ARG A 25 -38.41 -2.26 14.53
N THR A 26 -39.25 -1.27 14.83
CA THR A 26 -38.83 0.13 15.06
C THR A 26 -38.44 0.32 16.53
N ILE A 27 -37.19 0.66 16.83
CA ILE A 27 -36.78 1.04 18.20
C ILE A 27 -36.82 2.57 18.32
N PRO A 28 -37.64 3.14 19.22
CA PRO A 28 -37.69 4.58 19.40
C PRO A 28 -36.51 5.05 20.26
N VAL A 29 -35.68 5.93 19.70
CA VAL A 29 -34.58 6.63 20.38
C VAL A 29 -34.93 8.11 20.52
N ARG A 30 -34.53 8.72 21.65
CA ARG A 30 -34.59 10.18 21.81
C ARG A 30 -33.20 10.77 21.73
N VAL A 31 -33.09 11.82 20.92
CA VAL A 31 -31.91 12.68 20.83
C VAL A 31 -32.14 13.88 21.74
N TYR A 32 -31.18 14.21 22.60
CA TYR A 32 -31.20 15.47 23.34
C TYR A 32 -29.87 16.20 23.18
N GLN A 33 -29.94 17.52 23.29
CA GLN A 33 -28.78 18.40 23.19
C GLN A 33 -28.31 18.78 24.59
N CYS A 34 -27.03 18.57 24.87
CA CYS A 34 -26.42 18.98 26.13
C CYS A 34 -26.33 20.51 26.19
N PRO A 35 -26.96 21.20 27.17
CA PRO A 35 -26.99 22.67 27.18
C PRO A 35 -25.63 23.33 27.44
N THR A 36 -24.66 22.58 27.99
CA THR A 36 -23.34 23.11 28.38
C THR A 36 -22.26 22.92 27.32
N CYS A 37 -22.29 21.84 26.53
CA CYS A 37 -21.31 21.61 25.47
C CYS A 37 -21.91 21.63 24.06
N ASN A 38 -23.23 21.76 23.94
CA ASN A 38 -23.99 21.85 22.68
C ASN A 38 -23.95 20.60 21.78
N ASP A 39 -23.43 19.47 22.28
CA ASP A 39 -23.43 18.16 21.60
C ASP A 39 -24.75 17.41 21.75
N PHE A 40 -25.06 16.55 20.77
CA PHE A 40 -26.25 15.71 20.76
C PHE A 40 -25.95 14.28 21.21
N HIS A 41 -26.73 13.78 22.17
CA HIS A 41 -26.61 12.42 22.68
C HIS A 41 -27.85 11.59 22.33
N LEU A 42 -27.63 10.30 22.04
CA LEU A 42 -28.66 9.30 21.73
C LEU A 42 -28.86 8.37 22.93
N THR A 43 -30.10 8.20 23.37
CA THR A 43 -30.46 7.20 24.40
C THR A 43 -31.73 6.44 24.01
N SER A 44 -31.79 5.15 24.37
CA SER A 44 -32.97 4.30 24.18
C SER A 44 -34.01 4.55 25.28
N LEU A 45 -35.30 4.51 24.93
CA LEU A 45 -36.40 4.78 25.87
C LEU A 45 -36.43 3.87 27.12
N GLU A 46 -35.88 2.65 27.05
CA GLU A 46 -35.80 1.73 28.21
C GLU A 46 -34.82 2.20 29.31
N GLN A 47 -33.82 3.01 28.96
CA GLN A 47 -32.84 3.53 29.91
C GLN A 47 -33.34 4.82 30.59
N TRP A 48 -34.26 5.53 29.93
CA TRP A 48 -34.83 6.79 30.44
C TRP A 48 -35.80 6.60 31.61
N GLY A 49 -36.48 5.44 31.70
CA GLY A 49 -37.43 5.14 32.77
C GLY A 49 -36.80 4.80 34.13
N LYS A 50 -35.52 4.38 34.16
CA LYS A 50 -34.82 3.98 35.39
C LYS A 50 -34.04 5.12 36.05
N ASP A 51 -33.64 6.13 35.28
CA ASP A 51 -32.83 7.24 35.78
C ASP A 51 -33.67 8.40 36.36
N PHE A 52 -35.00 8.37 36.21
CA PHE A 52 -35.90 9.46 36.62
C PHE A 52 -36.65 9.25 37.96
N GLU A 53 -36.50 8.07 38.61
CA GLU A 53 -37.14 7.82 39.92
C GLU A 53 -36.35 8.39 41.11
N THR A 54 -35.13 8.92 40.91
CA THR A 54 -34.28 9.35 42.03
C THR A 54 -34.23 10.85 42.31
N GLN A 55 -35.01 11.71 41.64
CA GLN A 55 -35.02 13.16 41.96
C GLN A 55 -36.41 13.81 41.86
N THR A 56 -37.05 14.00 43.03
CA THR A 56 -38.16 14.94 43.27
C THR A 56 -37.63 16.23 43.95
N PRO A 57 -38.42 17.29 44.15
CA PRO A 57 -39.01 18.16 43.11
C PRO A 57 -38.85 19.66 43.46
N HIS A 58 -38.77 20.60 42.52
CA HIS A 58 -39.34 21.95 42.78
C HIS A 58 -39.72 22.73 41.51
N THR A 59 -40.98 23.18 41.55
CA THR A 59 -41.60 24.37 40.94
C THR A 59 -41.87 24.41 39.43
N THR A 60 -43.07 23.91 39.10
CA THR A 60 -44.21 24.64 38.49
C THR A 60 -44.00 25.39 37.18
N SER A 61 -44.32 24.74 36.06
CA SER A 61 -45.42 25.17 35.17
C SER A 61 -45.78 24.08 34.12
N LYS A 62 -47.04 23.63 34.13
CA LYS A 62 -47.76 23.10 32.95
C LYS A 62 -48.70 24.24 32.49
N PRO A 63 -49.28 24.30 31.27
CA PRO A 63 -49.45 23.27 30.22
C PRO A 63 -49.08 23.82 28.79
N LYS A 64 -49.13 23.11 27.65
CA LYS A 64 -50.31 22.60 26.93
C LYS A 64 -49.89 21.70 25.76
N ASN A 65 -50.68 20.66 25.55
CA ASN A 65 -50.77 19.88 24.32
C ASN A 65 -51.24 20.78 23.16
N THR A 66 -50.41 20.94 22.14
CA THR A 66 -50.86 21.31 20.79
C THR A 66 -50.04 20.53 19.78
N SER A 67 -50.67 19.52 19.19
CA SER A 67 -50.26 18.85 17.97
C SER A 67 -50.13 19.89 16.86
N ARG A 68 -48.90 20.27 16.48
CA ARG A 68 -48.62 21.08 15.29
C ARG A 68 -47.32 20.63 14.62
N HIS A 69 -47.45 20.45 13.31
CA HIS A 69 -46.44 20.12 12.32
C HIS A 69 -45.03 20.68 12.63
N LEU A 70 -44.05 19.78 12.74
CA LEU A 70 -42.64 20.15 12.66
C LEU A 70 -42.19 19.97 11.21
N VAL A 71 -42.13 21.09 10.48
CA VAL A 71 -41.45 21.16 9.17
C VAL A 71 -39.96 20.96 9.44
N MET A 72 -39.42 19.78 9.11
CA MET A 72 -37.98 19.53 9.18
C MET A 72 -37.29 20.20 7.98
N ARG A 73 -36.36 21.12 8.24
CA ARG A 73 -35.31 21.48 7.29
C ARG A 73 -34.33 20.31 7.20
N LEU A 74 -34.40 19.56 6.12
CA LEU A 74 -33.38 18.56 5.77
C LEU A 74 -32.14 19.30 5.23
N SER A 75 -30.96 18.85 5.64
CA SER A 75 -29.70 19.35 5.05
C SER A 75 -29.48 18.75 3.66
N ASN A 76 -28.74 19.46 2.80
CA ASN A 76 -28.55 19.11 1.38
C ASN A 76 -28.00 17.68 1.12
N LEU A 77 -27.30 17.09 2.10
CA LEU A 77 -26.77 15.74 2.00
C LEU A 77 -27.87 14.68 2.14
N GLN A 78 -28.87 14.95 2.99
CA GLN A 78 -29.94 14.01 3.33
C GLN A 78 -31.01 13.92 2.23
N LEU A 79 -31.26 15.02 1.50
CA LEU A 79 -32.16 15.01 0.34
C LEU A 79 -31.57 14.28 -0.86
N LYS A 80 -30.24 14.35 -1.05
CA LYS A 80 -29.51 13.63 -2.10
C LYS A 80 -29.55 12.12 -1.85
N GLU A 81 -29.29 11.69 -0.62
CA GLU A 81 -29.32 10.26 -0.26
C GLU A 81 -30.73 9.67 -0.35
N LEU A 82 -31.78 10.43 0.01
CA LEU A 82 -33.18 10.03 -0.17
C LEU A 82 -33.61 9.95 -1.64
N PHE A 83 -33.10 10.84 -2.49
CA PHE A 83 -33.38 10.83 -3.94
C PHE A 83 -32.62 9.73 -4.67
N ASP A 84 -31.33 9.55 -4.35
CA ASP A 84 -30.49 8.47 -4.88
C ASP A 84 -31.05 7.09 -4.48
N ALA A 85 -31.53 6.94 -3.25
CA ALA A 85 -32.18 5.71 -2.78
C ALA A 85 -33.52 5.44 -3.50
N ALA A 86 -34.36 6.46 -3.66
CA ALA A 86 -35.67 6.32 -4.33
C ALA A 86 -35.56 6.01 -5.83
N CYS A 87 -34.58 6.60 -6.54
CA CYS A 87 -34.31 6.32 -7.95
C CYS A 87 -33.66 4.95 -8.18
N PHE A 88 -32.87 4.47 -7.21
CA PHE A 88 -32.18 3.18 -7.32
C PHE A 88 -33.12 1.99 -7.01
N GLU A 89 -34.04 2.13 -6.06
CA GLU A 89 -34.98 1.05 -5.68
C GLU A 89 -36.19 0.90 -6.61
N HIS A 90 -36.64 1.96 -7.30
CA HIS A 90 -37.91 1.96 -8.05
C HIS A 90 -37.77 2.29 -9.55
N ARG A 91 -36.59 2.06 -10.14
CA ARG A 91 -36.28 2.41 -11.55
C ARG A 91 -37.23 1.80 -12.60
N ASP A 92 -37.91 0.72 -12.24
CA ASP A 92 -38.79 -0.06 -13.12
C ASP A 92 -40.30 0.16 -12.83
N ASP A 93 -40.68 1.08 -11.92
CA ASP A 93 -42.08 1.46 -11.62
C ASP A 93 -42.47 2.82 -12.25
N PRO A 94 -43.26 2.83 -13.34
CA PRO A 94 -43.69 4.06 -14.03
C PRO A 94 -44.50 5.03 -13.15
N ALA A 95 -45.19 4.55 -12.12
CA ALA A 95 -46.01 5.39 -11.25
C ALA A 95 -45.14 6.26 -10.31
N THR A 96 -44.02 5.70 -9.82
CA THR A 96 -43.05 6.42 -8.98
C THR A 96 -42.28 7.47 -9.80
N VAL A 97 -41.92 7.15 -11.03
CA VAL A 97 -41.25 8.09 -11.96
C VAL A 97 -42.17 9.28 -12.29
N SER A 98 -43.46 9.05 -12.50
CA SER A 98 -44.45 10.10 -12.75
C SER A 98 -44.63 11.05 -11.54
N LEU A 99 -44.53 10.52 -10.32
CA LEU A 99 -44.61 11.28 -9.07
C LEU A 99 -43.37 12.17 -8.84
N LEU A 100 -42.19 11.68 -9.23
CA LEU A 100 -40.93 12.44 -9.21
C LEU A 100 -40.91 13.54 -10.29
N ILE A 101 -41.51 13.28 -11.45
CA ILE A 101 -41.71 14.29 -12.50
C ILE A 101 -42.67 15.39 -12.03
N GLY A 102 -43.72 15.02 -11.29
CA GLY A 102 -44.64 15.99 -10.64
C GLY A 102 -43.92 16.89 -9.63
N ALA A 103 -43.09 16.33 -8.75
CA ALA A 103 -42.29 17.09 -7.79
C ALA A 103 -41.29 18.05 -8.48
N TYR A 104 -40.75 17.65 -9.64
CA TYR A 104 -39.89 18.50 -10.48
C TYR A 104 -40.65 19.66 -11.16
N GLN A 105 -41.91 19.44 -11.55
CA GLN A 105 -42.76 20.49 -12.12
C GLN A 105 -43.18 21.53 -11.06
N ASP A 106 -43.48 21.09 -9.84
CA ASP A 106 -43.78 21.97 -8.69
C ASP A 106 -42.54 22.79 -8.28
N TRP A 107 -41.34 22.21 -8.35
CA TRP A 107 -40.08 22.92 -8.15
C TRP A 107 -39.82 24.01 -9.22
N LYS A 108 -40.29 23.79 -10.45
CA LYS A 108 -40.20 24.76 -11.55
C LYS A 108 -41.01 26.03 -11.29
N GLN A 109 -42.07 25.96 -10.47
CA GLN A 109 -42.81 27.14 -9.98
C GLN A 109 -42.04 27.89 -8.87
N PHE A 110 -41.24 27.19 -8.08
CA PHE A 110 -40.39 27.76 -7.02
C PHE A 110 -39.18 28.56 -7.57
N LYS A 111 -38.85 28.37 -8.85
CA LYS A 111 -37.76 28.96 -9.65
C LYS A 111 -37.68 30.50 -9.64
N SER A 112 -38.72 31.23 -9.23
CA SER A 112 -38.75 32.69 -9.33
C SER A 112 -38.07 33.46 -8.17
N LYS A 113 -37.58 32.80 -7.10
CA LYS A 113 -37.20 33.51 -5.85
C LYS A 113 -35.87 33.16 -5.15
N ALA A 114 -34.87 32.52 -5.79
CA ALA A 114 -33.60 32.16 -5.12
C ALA A 114 -32.31 32.67 -5.81
N HIS A 115 -31.31 33.05 -4.99
CA HIS A 115 -30.03 33.70 -5.33
C HIS A 115 -28.98 32.79 -6.02
N ASP A 116 -28.05 33.44 -6.74
CA ASP A 116 -27.14 32.89 -7.77
C ASP A 116 -26.21 31.73 -7.36
N SER A 117 -25.85 31.55 -6.09
CA SER A 117 -25.00 30.43 -5.66
C SER A 117 -25.68 29.06 -5.78
N THR A 118 -27.01 29.04 -5.86
CA THR A 118 -27.83 27.82 -6.01
C THR A 118 -28.02 27.46 -7.49
N ARG A 119 -27.80 28.41 -8.42
CA ARG A 119 -27.96 28.20 -9.87
C ARG A 119 -26.84 27.36 -10.49
N GLU A 120 -25.62 27.46 -9.98
CA GLU A 120 -24.48 26.71 -10.53
C GLU A 120 -24.39 25.28 -10.01
N ILE A 121 -24.81 25.04 -8.76
CA ILE A 121 -24.84 23.69 -8.19
C ILE A 121 -25.91 22.82 -8.88
N PHE A 122 -27.04 23.40 -9.31
CA PHE A 122 -28.09 22.65 -9.99
C PHE A 122 -27.83 22.47 -11.50
N LYS A 123 -27.06 23.36 -12.15
CA LYS A 123 -26.53 23.10 -13.51
C LYS A 123 -25.60 21.89 -13.54
N MET A 124 -24.79 21.71 -12.49
CA MET A 124 -23.92 20.54 -12.36
C MET A 124 -24.70 19.24 -12.13
N LEU A 125 -25.84 19.28 -11.44
CA LEU A 125 -26.69 18.11 -11.22
C LEU A 125 -27.47 17.67 -12.47
N ILE A 126 -27.89 18.60 -13.34
CA ILE A 126 -28.55 18.27 -14.62
C ILE A 126 -27.56 17.69 -15.65
N LEU A 127 -26.28 18.07 -15.58
CA LEU A 127 -25.22 17.52 -16.46
C LEU A 127 -24.76 16.12 -16.07
N ALA A 128 -25.13 15.62 -14.88
CA ALA A 128 -24.80 14.27 -14.42
C ALA A 128 -25.83 13.21 -14.85
N ALA A 129 -26.93 13.61 -15.49
CA ALA A 129 -28.04 12.72 -15.84
C ALA A 129 -28.20 12.47 -17.36
N TYR A 130 -27.25 12.91 -18.20
CA TYR A 130 -27.32 12.73 -19.66
C TYR A 130 -26.05 12.07 -20.21
N ASP A 131 -26.24 10.82 -20.65
CA ASP A 131 -25.64 10.06 -21.77
C ASP A 131 -24.14 10.19 -22.14
N GLU A 132 -23.53 9.04 -22.41
CA GLU A 132 -22.09 8.74 -22.46
C GLU A 132 -21.28 9.39 -23.60
N GLU A 133 -21.89 10.03 -24.61
CA GLU A 133 -21.15 10.54 -25.79
C GLU A 133 -20.83 12.04 -25.78
N THR A 134 -21.28 12.83 -24.79
CA THR A 134 -20.94 14.28 -24.72
C THR A 134 -19.88 14.62 -23.64
N TRP A 135 -19.27 13.60 -23.04
CA TRP A 135 -18.27 13.78 -21.99
C TRP A 135 -16.86 14.08 -22.54
N LEU A 136 -16.56 13.63 -23.77
CA LEU A 136 -15.25 13.83 -24.42
C LEU A 136 -15.09 15.21 -25.08
N HIS A 137 -16.17 15.92 -25.42
CA HIS A 137 -16.10 17.26 -26.06
C HIS A 137 -16.23 18.46 -25.10
N THR A 138 -16.72 18.25 -23.88
CA THR A 138 -16.88 19.35 -22.89
C THR A 138 -15.58 19.63 -22.12
N ILE A 139 -14.70 18.64 -21.97
CA ILE A 139 -13.36 18.81 -21.36
C ILE A 139 -12.42 19.60 -22.29
N ALA A 140 -12.68 19.62 -23.59
CA ALA A 140 -11.85 20.33 -24.56
C ALA A 140 -12.21 21.82 -24.76
N SER A 141 -13.33 22.33 -24.23
CA SER A 141 -13.84 23.66 -24.61
C SER A 141 -14.13 24.65 -23.48
N ARG A 142 -13.92 24.30 -22.19
CA ARG A 142 -14.05 25.26 -21.07
C ARG A 142 -12.89 25.14 -20.09
N GLY A 143 -11.83 25.87 -20.41
CA GLY A 143 -10.63 26.02 -19.59
C GLY A 143 -10.90 26.66 -18.23
N TYR A 144 -11.15 25.81 -17.24
CA TYR A 144 -10.88 26.09 -15.82
C TYR A 144 -9.99 24.99 -15.26
N TRP A 145 -8.72 25.07 -15.65
CA TRP A 145 -7.65 25.00 -14.67
C TRP A 145 -7.80 26.19 -13.72
N LEU A 146 -7.35 26.02 -12.47
CA LEU A 146 -6.73 27.01 -11.57
C LEU A 146 -7.22 26.82 -10.11
N GLU A 147 -6.39 26.77 -9.07
CA GLU A 147 -4.94 26.61 -8.96
C GLU A 147 -4.54 26.38 -7.46
N PRO A 148 -3.27 26.51 -7.01
CA PRO A 148 -2.57 25.51 -6.23
C PRO A 148 -2.15 26.05 -4.85
N GLY A 149 -1.45 25.22 -4.08
CA GLY A 149 -0.81 25.62 -2.81
C GLY A 149 0.61 25.07 -2.68
N MET A 150 1.24 24.74 -3.80
CA MET A 150 2.69 24.63 -3.91
C MET A 150 3.10 25.42 -5.15
N GLU A 151 3.46 26.67 -4.92
CA GLU A 151 4.11 27.52 -5.89
C GLU A 151 5.50 26.96 -6.23
N ASP A 152 5.80 27.02 -7.53
CA ASP A 152 7.10 27.05 -8.17
C ASP A 152 8.00 25.80 -8.14
N TYR A 153 7.67 24.86 -9.03
CA TYR A 153 8.67 24.47 -10.04
C TYR A 153 8.18 24.99 -11.39
N ILE A 154 8.47 26.26 -11.67
CA ILE A 154 8.42 26.79 -13.03
C ILE A 154 9.44 25.97 -13.84
N LEU A 155 8.93 25.08 -14.71
CA LEU A 155 9.75 24.48 -15.76
C LEU A 155 10.21 25.62 -16.67
N PRO A 156 11.52 25.84 -16.88
CA PRO A 156 11.96 26.79 -17.88
C PRO A 156 11.51 26.30 -19.26
N THR A 157 10.53 26.98 -19.84
CA THR A 157 10.20 26.91 -21.26
C THR A 157 11.32 27.58 -22.04
N ASN A 158 12.41 26.85 -22.26
CA ASN A 158 13.44 27.30 -23.19
C ASN A 158 12.99 26.97 -24.62
N PRO A 159 12.83 27.96 -25.52
CA PRO A 159 12.66 27.67 -26.94
C PRO A 159 13.96 27.04 -27.46
N ASN A 160 13.82 25.90 -28.14
CA ASN A 160 14.86 25.07 -28.77
C ASN A 160 16.27 25.68 -28.87
N PRO A 161 17.23 24.93 -28.33
CA PRO A 161 18.28 24.39 -29.16
C PRO A 161 18.11 22.87 -29.23
N THR A 162 18.36 22.29 -30.40
CA THR A 162 18.41 20.84 -30.62
C THR A 162 19.20 20.20 -29.46
N PRO A 163 18.58 19.37 -28.61
CA PRO A 163 19.25 18.85 -27.44
C PRO A 163 20.47 18.01 -27.83
N LYS A 164 21.67 18.36 -27.35
CA LYS A 164 22.84 17.47 -27.46
C LYS A 164 22.63 16.13 -26.71
N LYS A 165 21.69 16.07 -25.76
CA LYS A 165 21.27 14.86 -25.02
C LYS A 165 19.75 14.64 -25.16
N PRO A 166 19.30 13.38 -25.33
CA PRO A 166 17.86 13.03 -25.37
C PRO A 166 17.07 13.55 -24.16
N SER A 167 15.78 13.84 -24.35
CA SER A 167 14.87 14.31 -23.29
C SER A 167 14.77 13.34 -22.11
N TYR A 168 14.79 12.03 -22.38
CA TYR A 168 14.75 10.99 -21.36
C TYR A 168 15.99 10.95 -20.46
N LEU A 169 17.09 11.59 -20.85
CA LEU A 169 18.27 11.75 -19.99
C LEU A 169 18.22 13.04 -19.17
N ARG A 170 17.23 13.91 -19.35
CA ARG A 170 17.09 15.14 -18.56
C ARG A 170 16.30 14.84 -17.27
N PRO A 171 16.93 14.94 -16.09
CA PRO A 171 16.22 14.77 -14.83
C PRO A 171 15.30 15.96 -14.54
N LEU A 172 14.30 15.73 -13.70
CA LEU A 172 13.67 16.76 -12.90
C LEU A 172 14.57 17.01 -11.68
N GLU A 173 14.98 18.26 -11.43
CA GLU A 173 15.69 18.61 -10.20
C GLU A 173 14.66 19.07 -9.15
N VAL A 174 14.62 18.38 -8.02
CA VAL A 174 13.80 18.75 -6.85
C VAL A 174 14.71 18.80 -5.63
N GLU A 175 14.73 19.94 -4.95
CA GLU A 175 15.64 20.19 -3.81
C GLU A 175 17.12 19.94 -4.20
N SER A 176 17.74 18.91 -3.62
CA SER A 176 19.11 18.46 -3.84
C SER A 176 19.19 17.25 -4.79
N ILE A 177 18.07 16.72 -5.27
CA ILE A 177 17.96 15.43 -5.94
C ILE A 177 17.57 15.60 -7.42
N ARG A 178 18.18 14.75 -8.26
CA ARG A 178 17.83 14.54 -9.67
C ARG A 178 16.95 13.30 -9.78
N HIS A 179 15.77 13.46 -10.36
CA HIS A 179 14.82 12.39 -10.59
C HIS A 179 14.58 12.14 -12.08
N TRP A 180 14.51 10.88 -12.47
CA TRP A 180 13.94 10.43 -13.74
C TRP A 180 12.77 9.51 -13.40
N PHE A 181 11.56 10.04 -13.43
CA PHE A 181 10.35 9.31 -13.11
C PHE A 181 9.78 8.55 -14.30
N GLY A 182 9.22 7.37 -14.04
CA GLY A 182 8.32 6.68 -14.95
C GLY A 182 8.95 6.17 -16.24
N LEU A 183 10.25 5.87 -16.26
CA LEU A 183 10.93 5.27 -17.41
C LEU A 183 10.36 3.86 -17.66
N PRO A 184 9.81 3.56 -18.85
CA PRO A 184 9.32 2.22 -19.14
C PRO A 184 10.52 1.27 -19.31
N TYR A 185 10.56 0.21 -18.50
CA TYR A 185 11.57 -0.83 -18.63
C TYR A 185 11.07 -2.01 -19.45
N ALA A 186 9.75 -2.16 -19.57
CA ALA A 186 9.11 -3.22 -20.33
C ALA A 186 7.72 -2.81 -20.83
N VAL A 187 7.20 -3.59 -21.77
CA VAL A 187 5.79 -3.63 -22.20
C VAL A 187 5.28 -5.05 -22.12
N ALA A 188 3.98 -5.22 -21.88
CA ALA A 188 3.30 -6.51 -21.90
C ALA A 188 1.79 -6.29 -22.07
N GLU A 189 1.13 -7.21 -22.77
CA GLU A 189 -0.32 -7.33 -22.69
C GLU A 189 -0.74 -8.17 -21.46
N ARG A 190 -2.05 -8.33 -21.27
CA ARG A 190 -2.59 -9.01 -20.10
C ARG A 190 -2.17 -10.47 -20.14
N PHE A 191 -1.60 -10.94 -19.04
CA PHE A 191 -1.06 -12.29 -18.89
C PHE A 191 0.11 -12.64 -19.83
N GLU A 192 0.77 -11.66 -20.45
CA GLU A 192 2.01 -11.88 -21.20
C GLU A 192 3.25 -11.63 -20.35
N PRO A 193 4.34 -12.38 -20.54
CA PRO A 193 5.65 -12.03 -19.97
C PRO A 193 6.10 -10.62 -20.37
N PRO A 194 6.90 -9.92 -19.53
CA PRO A 194 7.39 -8.60 -19.87
C PRO A 194 8.43 -8.65 -21.01
N HIS A 195 8.27 -7.77 -21.98
CA HIS A 195 9.21 -7.53 -23.06
C HIS A 195 10.01 -6.26 -22.77
N LEU A 196 11.33 -6.40 -22.63
CA LEU A 196 12.22 -5.28 -22.30
C LEU A 196 12.10 -4.16 -23.35
N VAL A 197 12.00 -2.91 -22.88
CA VAL A 197 12.04 -1.71 -23.72
C VAL A 197 13.45 -1.13 -23.70
N PRO A 198 14.17 -1.12 -24.83
CA PRO A 198 15.47 -0.47 -24.93
C PRO A 198 15.38 1.04 -24.66
N LEU A 199 16.34 1.60 -23.93
CA LEU A 199 16.32 3.03 -23.57
C LEU A 199 16.41 3.94 -24.80
N ASP A 200 17.11 3.51 -25.85
CA ASP A 200 17.23 4.20 -27.13
C ASP A 200 15.97 4.09 -28.01
N ALA A 201 15.08 3.15 -27.73
CA ALA A 201 13.77 3.04 -28.36
C ALA A 201 12.75 4.06 -27.83
N LEU A 202 13.05 4.75 -26.71
CA LEU A 202 12.15 5.78 -26.18
C LEU A 202 12.04 6.97 -27.13
N PRO A 203 10.83 7.52 -27.35
CA PRO A 203 10.66 8.73 -28.14
C PRO A 203 11.54 9.88 -27.61
N LYS A 204 12.13 10.66 -28.52
CA LYS A 204 12.88 11.89 -28.15
C LYS A 204 12.02 12.96 -27.49
N THR A 205 10.71 12.74 -27.41
CA THR A 205 9.70 13.58 -26.74
C THR A 205 9.33 13.05 -25.35
N PHE A 206 9.85 11.89 -24.91
CA PHE A 206 9.56 11.35 -23.59
C PHE A 206 10.27 12.16 -22.49
N TYR A 207 9.53 12.64 -21.50
CA TYR A 207 10.06 13.42 -20.38
C TYR A 207 9.80 12.70 -19.05
N PRO A 208 10.86 12.30 -18.32
CA PRO A 208 10.74 11.49 -17.11
C PRO A 208 10.52 12.38 -15.87
N HIS A 209 9.52 13.26 -15.92
CA HIS A 209 9.25 14.24 -14.85
C HIS A 209 7.96 13.95 -14.08
N THR A 210 7.16 13.00 -14.56
CA THR A 210 5.89 12.62 -13.93
C THR A 210 6.06 11.32 -13.15
N PRO A 211 5.75 11.30 -11.83
CA PRO A 211 5.74 10.08 -11.03
C PRO A 211 5.01 8.92 -11.72
N SER A 212 5.59 7.73 -11.65
CA SER A 212 4.97 6.56 -12.28
C SER A 212 3.61 6.26 -11.64
N PRO A 213 2.56 6.00 -12.45
CA PRO A 213 1.31 5.47 -11.93
C PRO A 213 1.54 4.08 -11.34
N GLY A 214 0.71 3.70 -10.36
CA GLY A 214 0.63 2.33 -9.85
C GLY A 214 -0.38 1.50 -10.63
N GLN A 215 -0.47 0.20 -10.36
CA GLN A 215 -1.56 -0.62 -10.90
C GLN A 215 -2.88 -0.29 -10.18
N PRO A 216 -4.03 -0.32 -10.86
CA PRO A 216 -5.34 -0.38 -10.20
C PRO A 216 -5.36 -1.49 -9.15
N GLN A 217 -5.79 -1.13 -7.95
CA GLN A 217 -5.62 -1.96 -6.75
C GLN A 217 -6.80 -1.76 -5.78
N PRO A 218 -7.04 -2.71 -4.85
CA PRO A 218 -8.09 -2.56 -3.84
C PRO A 218 -7.90 -1.29 -3.02
N HIS A 219 -8.99 -0.61 -2.69
CA HIS A 219 -8.95 0.49 -1.74
C HIS A 219 -8.69 -0.09 -0.34
N ALA A 220 -7.72 0.47 0.38
CA ALA A 220 -7.54 0.17 1.79
C ALA A 220 -8.67 0.87 2.59
N PRO A 221 -9.48 0.14 3.39
CA PRO A 221 -10.39 0.79 4.32
C PRO A 221 -9.58 1.53 5.39
N GLY A 222 -9.79 2.85 5.57
CA GLY A 222 -9.38 3.55 6.80
C GLY A 222 -8.08 4.37 6.80
N GLY A 223 -7.68 5.05 5.72
CA GLY A 223 -6.73 6.18 5.79
C GLY A 223 -5.68 6.28 4.68
N CYS A 224 -4.80 7.28 4.78
CA CYS A 224 -3.69 7.51 3.86
C CYS A 224 -2.62 6.42 4.02
N ASN A 225 -2.55 5.46 3.09
CA ASN A 225 -1.40 4.56 2.97
C ASN A 225 -0.32 5.26 2.12
N PRO A 226 0.81 5.69 2.70
CA PRO A 226 1.84 6.41 1.96
C PRO A 226 2.57 5.51 0.95
N GLY A 227 2.41 4.19 1.02
CA GLY A 227 2.91 3.23 0.04
C GLY A 227 2.02 3.08 -1.20
N VAL A 228 0.88 3.79 -1.29
CA VAL A 228 -0.04 3.75 -2.44
C VAL A 228 0.10 5.02 -3.29
N PRO A 229 0.27 4.90 -4.62
CA PRO A 229 0.27 6.05 -5.53
C PRO A 229 -1.10 6.73 -5.66
N ASN A 230 -1.09 7.96 -6.17
CA ASN A 230 -2.30 8.77 -6.42
C ASN A 230 -2.81 8.68 -7.87
N ARG A 231 -2.11 7.98 -8.74
CA ARG A 231 -2.45 7.77 -10.16
C ARG A 231 -2.31 6.29 -10.50
N PHE A 232 -3.20 5.79 -11.36
CA PHE A 232 -3.26 4.37 -11.70
C PHE A 232 -3.32 4.12 -13.21
N GLU A 233 -2.58 3.12 -13.66
CA GLU A 233 -2.58 2.58 -15.02
C GLU A 233 -2.40 1.06 -14.96
N GLU A 234 -3.07 0.31 -15.84
CA GLU A 234 -3.09 -1.17 -15.79
C GLU A 234 -1.70 -1.81 -15.85
N TYR A 235 -0.80 -1.27 -16.66
CA TYR A 235 0.54 -1.80 -16.87
C TYR A 235 1.58 -0.84 -16.30
N PRO A 236 1.96 -0.99 -15.02
CA PRO A 236 2.89 -0.09 -14.39
C PRO A 236 4.34 -0.50 -14.67
N LEU A 237 4.70 -1.03 -15.85
CA LEU A 237 6.05 -1.56 -16.15
C LEU A 237 7.09 -0.45 -16.34
N ARG A 238 7.26 0.34 -15.29
CA ARG A 238 8.06 1.56 -15.22
C ARG A 238 8.93 1.56 -13.96
N LEU A 239 10.05 2.26 -14.05
CA LEU A 239 10.94 2.49 -12.94
C LEU A 239 11.31 3.98 -12.83
N SER A 240 11.74 4.38 -11.65
CA SER A 240 12.13 5.75 -11.36
C SER A 240 13.50 5.80 -10.73
N ILE A 241 14.36 6.68 -11.22
CA ILE A 241 15.76 6.80 -10.83
C ILE A 241 15.96 8.10 -10.07
N SER A 242 16.67 8.06 -8.94
CA SER A 242 16.98 9.23 -8.12
C SER A 242 18.45 9.22 -7.69
N LYS A 243 19.14 10.37 -7.80
CA LYS A 243 20.48 10.56 -7.22
C LYS A 243 20.69 12.01 -6.79
N HIS A 244 21.64 12.24 -5.89
CA HIS A 244 21.97 13.60 -5.46
C HIS A 244 22.63 14.42 -6.59
N ARG A 245 22.33 15.72 -6.68
CA ARG A 245 22.86 16.61 -7.73
C ARG A 245 24.39 16.73 -7.69
N ARG A 246 24.97 16.68 -6.50
CA ARG A 246 26.43 16.72 -6.27
C ARG A 246 27.09 15.34 -6.32
N SER A 247 26.42 14.32 -6.83
CA SER A 247 27.05 13.03 -7.04
C SER A 247 28.29 13.17 -7.93
N THR A 248 29.33 12.40 -7.60
CA THR A 248 30.62 12.38 -8.26
C THR A 248 30.54 11.97 -9.74
N ASP A 249 31.60 12.25 -10.50
CA ASP A 249 31.74 11.80 -11.89
C ASP A 249 31.99 10.28 -12.03
N HIS A 250 32.26 9.58 -10.91
CA HIS A 250 32.35 8.12 -10.88
C HIS A 250 30.98 7.45 -10.82
N LEU A 251 30.89 6.22 -11.37
CA LEU A 251 29.69 5.40 -11.27
C LEU A 251 29.35 5.08 -9.81
N LEU A 252 28.08 5.26 -9.46
CA LEU A 252 27.58 5.12 -8.09
C LEU A 252 27.08 3.70 -7.83
N PRO A 253 27.24 3.15 -6.62
CA PRO A 253 26.51 1.94 -6.26
C PRO A 253 25.00 2.18 -6.38
N VAL A 254 24.28 1.14 -6.83
CA VAL A 254 22.86 1.21 -7.19
C VAL A 254 22.02 0.45 -6.17
N ILE A 255 20.93 1.05 -5.71
CA ILE A 255 19.91 0.41 -4.89
C ILE A 255 18.68 0.21 -5.77
N VAL A 256 18.22 -1.02 -5.97
CA VAL A 256 16.95 -1.31 -6.65
C VAL A 256 15.92 -1.70 -5.61
N TYR A 257 14.95 -0.82 -5.38
CA TYR A 257 13.91 -0.96 -4.36
C TYR A 257 12.63 -1.58 -4.93
N PHE A 258 12.15 -2.63 -4.25
CA PHE A 258 10.86 -3.27 -4.50
C PHE A 258 9.91 -3.02 -3.33
N HIS A 259 8.75 -2.43 -3.62
CA HIS A 259 7.78 -2.03 -2.60
C HIS A 259 7.05 -3.22 -1.96
N GLY A 260 6.52 -3.02 -0.76
CA GLY A 260 5.62 -3.98 -0.10
C GLY A 260 4.16 -3.83 -0.54
N GLY A 261 3.24 -4.35 0.29
CA GLY A 261 1.79 -4.24 0.08
C GLY A 261 1.08 -5.57 -0.21
N SER A 262 1.60 -6.67 0.37
CA SER A 262 1.03 -8.03 0.30
C SER A 262 0.76 -8.53 -1.12
N TYR A 263 1.55 -8.06 -2.09
CA TYR A 263 1.36 -8.29 -3.52
C TYR A 263 -0.02 -7.85 -4.06
N VAL A 264 -0.80 -7.06 -3.33
CA VAL A 264 -2.13 -6.57 -3.78
C VAL A 264 -2.21 -5.05 -3.85
N THR A 265 -1.30 -4.36 -3.16
CA THR A 265 -1.21 -2.91 -3.19
C THR A 265 0.25 -2.45 -3.31
N GLY A 266 0.46 -1.18 -3.67
CA GLY A 266 1.75 -0.51 -3.65
C GLY A 266 2.07 0.26 -4.94
N GLY A 267 3.25 0.87 -4.98
CA GLY A 267 3.83 1.42 -6.20
C GLY A 267 5.12 2.20 -5.95
N ALA A 268 6.02 2.20 -6.93
CA ALA A 268 7.38 2.74 -6.86
C ALA A 268 7.46 4.22 -6.46
N ASP A 269 6.58 5.05 -7.01
CA ASP A 269 6.51 6.49 -6.75
C ASP A 269 5.38 6.89 -5.82
N ALA A 270 4.96 5.95 -4.95
CA ALA A 270 4.07 6.31 -3.86
C ALA A 270 4.71 7.40 -2.96
N PRO A 271 3.91 8.31 -2.37
CA PRO A 271 4.42 9.46 -1.63
C PRO A 271 5.39 9.11 -0.48
N GLY A 272 5.27 7.92 0.10
CA GLY A 272 6.10 7.42 1.19
C GLY A 272 7.49 6.94 0.78
N TYR A 273 7.77 6.78 -0.52
CA TYR A 273 9.04 6.25 -1.02
C TYR A 273 9.93 7.35 -1.62
N ASP A 274 10.04 8.50 -0.94
CA ASP A 274 11.02 9.52 -1.27
C ASP A 274 12.40 9.20 -0.64
N PRO A 275 13.42 8.89 -1.45
CA PRO A 275 14.75 8.50 -0.98
C PRO A 275 15.67 9.68 -0.61
N SER A 276 15.20 10.94 -0.70
CA SER A 276 16.03 12.12 -0.46
C SER A 276 16.85 12.07 0.85
N PRO A 277 16.31 11.65 2.01
CA PRO A 277 17.10 11.57 3.25
C PRO A 277 18.28 10.59 3.20
N PHE A 278 18.20 9.57 2.34
CA PHE A 278 19.31 8.66 2.06
C PHE A 278 20.31 9.33 1.12
N LEU A 279 19.83 9.86 -0.01
CA LEU A 279 20.68 10.44 -1.06
C LEU A 279 21.45 11.70 -0.61
N ASP A 280 20.89 12.49 0.30
CA ASP A 280 21.55 13.67 0.88
C ASP A 280 22.81 13.33 1.68
N ASN A 281 22.86 12.12 2.23
CA ASN A 281 23.94 11.69 3.13
C ASN A 281 24.85 10.64 2.50
N PHE A 282 24.37 9.91 1.49
CA PHE A 282 25.05 8.77 0.90
C PHE A 282 25.06 8.89 -0.62
N ASN A 283 26.27 8.90 -1.21
CA ASN A 283 26.46 8.97 -2.66
C ASN A 283 26.10 7.64 -3.34
N PHE A 284 24.81 7.48 -3.65
CA PHE A 284 24.21 6.30 -4.28
C PHE A 284 23.24 6.73 -5.39
N LEU A 285 22.83 5.76 -6.20
CA LEU A 285 21.71 5.88 -7.11
C LEU A 285 20.59 4.95 -6.64
N VAL A 286 19.36 5.46 -6.51
CA VAL A 286 18.19 4.68 -6.10
C VAL A 286 17.26 4.49 -7.30
N VAL A 287 16.95 3.25 -7.64
CA VAL A 287 15.95 2.85 -8.63
C VAL A 287 14.76 2.27 -7.88
N LYS A 288 13.56 2.80 -8.10
CA LYS A 288 12.31 2.25 -7.55
C LYS A 288 11.52 1.62 -8.68
N VAL A 289 11.08 0.38 -8.50
CA VAL A 289 10.47 -0.42 -9.57
C VAL A 289 9.01 -0.69 -9.28
N ASN A 290 8.16 -0.42 -10.27
CA ASN A 290 6.81 -0.97 -10.29
C ASN A 290 6.83 -2.33 -10.99
N TYR A 291 6.02 -3.25 -10.49
CA TYR A 291 5.83 -4.58 -11.04
C TYR A 291 4.34 -4.94 -10.94
N ARG A 292 3.84 -5.87 -11.76
CA ARG A 292 2.42 -6.27 -11.69
C ARG A 292 2.10 -6.85 -10.32
N ILE A 293 0.93 -6.48 -9.80
CA ILE A 293 0.40 -6.93 -8.51
C ILE A 293 -0.95 -7.62 -8.69
N GLY A 294 -1.50 -8.14 -7.60
CA GLY A 294 -2.78 -8.81 -7.54
C GLY A 294 -2.82 -10.06 -8.41
N LEU A 295 -4.01 -10.34 -8.94
CA LEU A 295 -4.26 -11.48 -9.84
C LEU A 295 -3.44 -11.38 -11.14
N LEU A 296 -3.13 -10.17 -11.61
CA LEU A 296 -2.38 -9.95 -12.86
C LEU A 296 -0.89 -10.28 -12.72
N GLY A 297 -0.34 -10.19 -11.50
CA GLY A 297 1.07 -10.48 -11.23
C GLY A 297 1.34 -11.83 -10.58
N PHE A 298 0.42 -12.30 -9.72
CA PHE A 298 0.73 -13.34 -8.72
C PHE A 298 -0.36 -14.39 -8.51
N LEU A 299 -1.25 -14.59 -9.48
CA LEU A 299 -2.10 -15.78 -9.54
C LEU A 299 -2.09 -16.37 -10.95
N GLY A 300 -1.54 -17.58 -11.09
CA GLY A 300 -1.46 -18.26 -12.37
C GLY A 300 -1.07 -19.73 -12.24
N GLY A 301 -0.71 -20.35 -13.36
CA GLY A 301 -0.38 -21.77 -13.47
C GLY A 301 -1.54 -22.65 -13.96
N ASP A 302 -2.61 -22.06 -14.49
CA ASP A 302 -3.79 -22.78 -15.04
C ASP A 302 -3.79 -22.91 -16.57
N GLY A 303 -2.66 -22.60 -17.23
CA GLY A 303 -2.53 -22.59 -18.69
C GLY A 303 -3.09 -21.35 -19.39
N LYS A 304 -4.05 -20.64 -18.77
CA LYS A 304 -4.56 -19.36 -19.27
C LYS A 304 -3.78 -18.17 -18.71
N ARG A 305 -3.35 -18.28 -17.46
CA ARG A 305 -2.59 -17.27 -16.72
C ARG A 305 -1.22 -17.82 -16.38
N PRO A 306 -0.12 -17.27 -16.91
CA PRO A 306 1.22 -17.63 -16.46
C PRO A 306 1.40 -17.30 -14.98
N ALA A 307 2.12 -18.15 -14.27
CA ALA A 307 2.54 -17.85 -12.91
C ALA A 307 3.66 -16.80 -12.90
N ASN A 308 3.84 -16.13 -11.76
CA ASN A 308 5.03 -15.32 -11.46
C ASN A 308 5.27 -14.11 -12.38
N LEU A 309 4.25 -13.58 -13.04
CA LEU A 309 4.40 -12.41 -13.92
C LEU A 309 5.01 -11.20 -13.22
N GLY A 310 4.61 -10.91 -11.97
CA GLY A 310 5.22 -9.83 -11.18
C GLY A 310 6.69 -10.09 -10.81
N LEU A 311 7.11 -11.35 -10.69
CA LEU A 311 8.52 -11.72 -10.50
C LEU A 311 9.32 -11.60 -11.81
N LEU A 312 8.71 -11.96 -12.94
CA LEU A 312 9.29 -11.75 -14.27
C LEU A 312 9.48 -10.27 -14.58
N ASP A 313 8.53 -9.43 -14.16
CA ASP A 313 8.61 -7.97 -14.26
C ASP A 313 9.83 -7.44 -13.50
N ALA A 314 10.03 -7.90 -12.27
CA ALA A 314 11.18 -7.54 -11.44
C ALA A 314 12.52 -7.98 -12.09
N LEU A 315 12.59 -9.19 -12.66
CA LEU A 315 13.76 -9.65 -13.41
C LEU A 315 14.02 -8.80 -14.65
N CYS A 316 12.97 -8.43 -15.39
CA CYS A 316 13.08 -7.58 -16.57
C CYS A 316 13.59 -6.17 -16.20
N ALA A 317 13.09 -5.60 -15.11
CA ALA A 317 13.58 -4.32 -14.59
C ALA A 317 15.06 -4.41 -14.19
N LEU A 318 15.48 -5.50 -13.56
CA LEU A 318 16.89 -5.71 -13.20
C LEU A 318 17.79 -5.88 -14.42
N ARG A 319 17.34 -6.59 -15.47
CA ARG A 319 18.04 -6.65 -16.77
C ARG A 319 18.16 -5.27 -17.40
N TRP A 320 17.10 -4.47 -17.34
CA TRP A 320 17.14 -3.08 -17.80
C TRP A 320 18.16 -2.26 -17.02
N VAL A 321 18.19 -2.38 -15.69
CA VAL A 321 19.19 -1.71 -14.83
C VAL A 321 20.60 -2.14 -15.23
N LYS A 322 20.86 -3.45 -15.35
CA LYS A 322 22.16 -3.98 -15.78
C LYS A 322 22.63 -3.34 -17.09
N THR A 323 21.74 -3.23 -18.07
CA THR A 323 22.06 -2.71 -19.40
C THR A 323 22.24 -1.18 -19.41
N TYR A 324 21.39 -0.42 -18.72
CA TYR A 324 21.26 1.03 -18.97
C TYR A 324 21.65 1.94 -17.80
N ILE A 325 21.83 1.43 -16.59
CA ILE A 325 21.98 2.30 -15.40
C ILE A 325 23.24 3.18 -15.43
N HIS A 326 24.28 2.75 -16.16
CA HIS A 326 25.49 3.52 -16.40
C HIS A 326 25.21 4.88 -17.08
N GLN A 327 24.18 4.97 -17.93
CA GLN A 327 23.79 6.23 -18.57
C GLN A 327 23.24 7.27 -17.58
N PHE A 328 22.78 6.81 -16.41
CA PHE A 328 22.33 7.64 -15.29
C PHE A 328 23.43 7.82 -14.23
N GLY A 329 24.62 7.27 -14.46
CA GLY A 329 25.76 7.30 -13.55
C GLY A 329 25.72 6.26 -12.44
N GLY A 330 24.97 5.17 -12.60
CA GLY A 330 25.00 4.02 -11.71
C GLY A 330 25.98 2.95 -12.18
N ASP A 331 26.54 2.20 -11.26
CA ASP A 331 27.44 1.09 -11.52
C ASP A 331 26.62 -0.23 -11.63
N PRO A 332 26.53 -0.84 -12.83
CA PRO A 332 25.79 -2.09 -13.03
C PRO A 332 26.41 -3.29 -12.30
N ASP A 333 27.66 -3.19 -11.84
CA ASP A 333 28.36 -4.25 -11.11
C ASP A 333 28.33 -4.03 -9.59
N ARG A 334 27.61 -2.99 -9.14
CA ARG A 334 27.42 -2.68 -7.70
C ARG A 334 25.95 -2.44 -7.38
N VAL A 335 25.10 -3.36 -7.85
CA VAL A 335 23.66 -3.36 -7.61
C VAL A 335 23.31 -4.11 -6.31
N THR A 336 22.57 -3.44 -5.42
CA THR A 336 21.91 -4.03 -4.25
C THR A 336 20.40 -4.00 -4.42
N VAL A 337 19.74 -5.15 -4.34
CA VAL A 337 18.27 -5.20 -4.28
C VAL A 337 17.79 -5.04 -2.85
N TYR A 338 16.75 -4.22 -2.64
CA TYR A 338 16.18 -3.97 -1.32
C TYR A 338 14.66 -4.06 -1.40
N GLY A 339 14.07 -4.95 -0.60
CA GLY A 339 12.63 -5.10 -0.49
C GLY A 339 12.12 -5.02 0.94
N HIS A 340 10.91 -4.48 1.10
CA HIS A 340 10.18 -4.48 2.37
C HIS A 340 8.90 -5.32 2.27
N SER A 341 8.57 -6.09 3.31
CA SER A 341 7.35 -6.89 3.37
C SER A 341 7.25 -7.89 2.20
N ALA A 342 6.17 -7.86 1.42
CA ALA A 342 6.03 -8.61 0.17
C ALA A 342 7.16 -8.32 -0.84
N GLY A 343 7.70 -7.10 -0.88
CA GLY A 343 8.89 -6.78 -1.67
C GLY A 343 10.16 -7.46 -1.14
N GLY A 344 10.25 -7.68 0.18
CA GLY A 344 11.32 -8.47 0.79
C GLY A 344 11.21 -9.95 0.45
N ASP A 345 10.00 -10.51 0.47
CA ASP A 345 9.76 -11.87 -0.05
C ASP A 345 10.12 -11.97 -1.55
N LEU A 346 9.75 -10.97 -2.36
CA LEU A 346 10.13 -10.89 -3.77
C LEU A 346 11.66 -10.90 -3.95
N VAL A 347 12.40 -10.13 -3.15
CA VAL A 347 13.87 -10.15 -3.15
C VAL A 347 14.42 -11.53 -2.78
N ALA A 348 13.86 -12.19 -1.77
CA ALA A 348 14.25 -13.56 -1.44
C ALA A 348 14.03 -14.52 -2.62
N LYS A 349 12.94 -14.34 -3.38
CA LYS A 349 12.67 -15.14 -4.59
C LYS A 349 13.56 -14.77 -5.77
N LEU A 350 13.96 -13.51 -5.92
CA LEU A 350 14.91 -13.08 -6.95
C LEU A 350 16.28 -13.74 -6.78
N ILE A 351 16.73 -13.99 -5.55
CA ILE A 351 17.98 -14.75 -5.30
C ILE A 351 17.88 -16.17 -5.86
N LEU A 352 16.69 -16.79 -5.76
CA LEU A 352 16.44 -18.16 -6.21
C LEU A 352 16.10 -18.26 -7.69
N ALA A 353 15.66 -17.17 -8.30
CA ALA A 353 15.16 -17.15 -9.67
C ALA A 353 16.27 -17.51 -10.67
N GLU A 354 15.91 -18.32 -11.67
CA GLU A 354 16.79 -18.60 -12.80
C GLU A 354 17.07 -17.34 -13.62
N GLY A 355 18.34 -17.14 -13.97
CA GLY A 355 18.83 -16.02 -14.76
C GLY A 355 18.99 -14.70 -13.98
N ALA A 356 18.89 -14.72 -12.64
CA ALA A 356 19.15 -13.54 -11.81
C ALA A 356 20.63 -13.41 -11.43
N VAL A 357 21.21 -14.49 -10.90
CA VAL A 357 22.58 -14.51 -10.34
C VAL A 357 23.39 -15.72 -10.80
N ASP A 358 22.91 -16.42 -11.82
CA ASP A 358 23.51 -17.65 -12.34
C ASP A 358 24.76 -17.44 -13.20
N GLY A 359 24.81 -16.32 -13.91
CA GLY A 359 25.87 -16.03 -14.87
C GLY A 359 27.23 -15.76 -14.21
N GLU A 360 28.22 -15.46 -15.04
CA GLU A 360 29.50 -14.96 -14.55
C GLU A 360 29.32 -13.67 -13.74
N PRO A 361 30.28 -13.26 -12.88
CA PRO A 361 30.13 -12.05 -12.06
C PRO A 361 29.69 -10.80 -12.85
N GLY A 362 30.16 -10.65 -14.09
CA GLY A 362 29.77 -9.55 -14.99
C GLY A 362 28.36 -9.66 -15.57
N GLU A 363 27.70 -10.80 -15.46
CA GLU A 363 26.35 -11.07 -15.99
C GLU A 363 25.27 -11.06 -14.89
N MET A 364 25.69 -11.15 -13.62
CA MET A 364 24.79 -11.08 -12.47
C MET A 364 24.01 -9.77 -12.47
N LEU A 365 22.71 -9.86 -12.14
CA LEU A 365 21.81 -8.71 -12.09
C LEU A 365 21.94 -7.90 -10.78
N PHE A 366 22.42 -8.53 -9.71
CA PHE A 366 22.69 -7.89 -8.43
C PHE A 366 23.68 -8.70 -7.59
N HIS A 367 24.28 -8.04 -6.61
CA HIS A 367 25.43 -8.56 -5.84
C HIS A 367 25.15 -8.59 -4.33
N ARG A 368 24.14 -7.84 -3.89
CA ARG A 368 23.69 -7.79 -2.50
C ARG A 368 22.18 -7.75 -2.42
N ALA A 369 21.63 -8.27 -1.33
CA ALA A 369 20.20 -8.27 -1.08
C ALA A 369 19.88 -7.83 0.35
N ILE A 370 18.87 -6.98 0.49
CA ILE A 370 18.30 -6.57 1.78
C ILE A 370 16.84 -7.02 1.81
N ILE A 371 16.53 -7.91 2.74
CA ILE A 371 15.22 -8.52 2.93
C ILE A 371 14.67 -8.01 4.25
N GLN A 372 13.78 -7.01 4.20
CA GLN A 372 13.27 -6.35 5.39
C GLN A 372 11.81 -6.75 5.67
N SER A 373 11.55 -7.21 6.88
CA SER A 373 10.22 -7.56 7.38
C SER A 373 9.47 -8.52 6.43
N ALA A 374 10.18 -9.46 5.81
CA ALA A 374 9.59 -10.39 4.86
C ALA A 374 8.90 -11.56 5.57
N PRO A 375 7.64 -11.87 5.26
CA PRO A 375 6.93 -13.01 5.86
C PRO A 375 7.27 -14.32 5.14
N LEU A 376 8.57 -14.68 5.11
CA LEU A 376 9.14 -15.71 4.23
C LEU A 376 8.46 -17.09 4.32
N ARG A 377 7.88 -17.43 5.47
CA ARG A 377 7.18 -18.71 5.69
C ARG A 377 5.81 -18.77 5.00
N LEU A 378 5.16 -17.65 4.75
CA LEU A 378 3.80 -17.64 4.21
C LEU A 378 3.76 -18.05 2.72
N SER A 379 4.93 -18.07 2.07
CA SER A 379 5.10 -18.42 0.65
C SER A 379 5.10 -19.93 0.36
N TYR A 380 5.16 -20.78 1.39
CA TYR A 380 5.21 -22.25 1.26
C TYR A 380 3.83 -22.92 1.31
N GLY A 381 3.70 -24.12 0.73
CA GLY A 381 2.52 -24.98 0.90
C GLY A 381 1.21 -24.39 0.32
N ARG A 382 1.32 -23.46 -0.62
CA ARG A 382 0.19 -22.65 -1.10
C ARG A 382 -0.63 -23.29 -2.23
N GLN A 383 -0.23 -24.46 -2.73
CA GLN A 383 -0.84 -25.07 -3.92
C GLN A 383 -2.37 -25.20 -3.82
N LYS A 384 -2.88 -25.66 -2.68
CA LYS A 384 -4.33 -25.78 -2.44
C LYS A 384 -5.05 -24.42 -2.45
N LEU A 385 -4.42 -23.39 -1.90
CA LEU A 385 -4.95 -22.02 -1.90
C LEU A 385 -4.96 -21.46 -3.32
N THR A 386 -3.83 -21.55 -4.04
CA THR A 386 -3.72 -21.12 -5.44
C THR A 386 -4.82 -21.75 -6.30
N GLN A 387 -5.01 -23.08 -6.23
CA GLN A 387 -6.07 -23.78 -6.97
C GLN A 387 -7.47 -23.26 -6.62
N HIS A 388 -7.74 -22.98 -5.34
CA HIS A 388 -9.01 -22.42 -4.91
C HIS A 388 -9.24 -21.01 -5.48
N LEU A 389 -8.23 -20.14 -5.41
CA LEU A 389 -8.33 -18.77 -5.93
C LEU A 389 -8.47 -18.76 -7.46
N LEU A 390 -7.79 -19.67 -8.17
CA LEU A 390 -7.92 -19.84 -9.61
C LEU A 390 -9.36 -20.22 -9.98
N ALA A 391 -9.96 -21.19 -9.26
CA ALA A 391 -11.34 -21.60 -9.47
C ALA A 391 -12.34 -20.46 -9.14
N GLN A 392 -12.12 -19.72 -8.05
CA GLN A 392 -12.96 -18.57 -7.66
C GLN A 392 -12.94 -17.43 -8.70
N THR A 393 -11.91 -17.38 -9.54
CA THR A 393 -11.70 -16.32 -10.54
C THR A 393 -11.74 -16.83 -11.97
N ALA A 394 -12.20 -18.07 -12.19
CA ALA A 394 -12.21 -18.70 -13.50
C ALA A 394 -13.13 -18.00 -14.52
N ASP A 395 -14.23 -17.40 -14.03
CA ASP A 395 -15.23 -16.71 -14.85
C ASP A 395 -14.90 -15.23 -15.10
N LEU A 396 -13.74 -14.75 -14.65
CA LEU A 396 -13.32 -13.38 -14.96
C LEU A 396 -12.94 -13.27 -16.44
N ASP A 397 -13.64 -12.38 -17.13
CA ASP A 397 -13.30 -12.03 -18.51
C ASP A 397 -11.89 -11.40 -18.57
N VAL A 398 -11.05 -11.95 -19.45
CA VAL A 398 -9.70 -11.47 -19.74
C VAL A 398 -9.71 -10.06 -20.34
N HIS A 399 -10.85 -9.53 -20.78
CA HIS A 399 -10.98 -8.13 -21.23
C HIS A 399 -11.70 -7.24 -20.23
N ALA A 400 -12.09 -7.76 -19.06
CA ALA A 400 -12.74 -6.95 -18.02
C ALA A 400 -11.88 -5.74 -17.62
N PRO A 401 -12.49 -4.59 -17.24
CA PRO A 401 -11.74 -3.44 -16.78
C PRO A 401 -10.81 -3.79 -15.61
N SER A 402 -9.64 -3.15 -15.54
CA SER A 402 -8.67 -3.30 -14.45
C SER A 402 -9.25 -3.19 -13.04
N SER A 403 -10.28 -2.37 -12.85
CA SER A 403 -10.97 -2.22 -11.56
C SER A 403 -11.66 -3.51 -11.09
N VAL A 404 -12.13 -4.35 -12.02
CA VAL A 404 -12.71 -5.67 -11.73
C VAL A 404 -11.63 -6.61 -11.19
N TRP A 405 -10.45 -6.61 -11.83
CA TRP A 405 -9.28 -7.37 -11.38
C TRP A 405 -8.76 -6.90 -10.02
N ALA A 406 -8.72 -5.59 -9.80
CA ALA A 406 -8.39 -5.00 -8.51
C ALA A 406 -9.34 -5.48 -7.42
N LYS A 407 -10.66 -5.38 -7.64
CA LYS A 407 -11.68 -5.86 -6.67
C LYS A 407 -11.57 -7.36 -6.42
N ALA A 408 -11.35 -8.16 -7.46
CA ALA A 408 -11.15 -9.60 -7.33
C ALA A 408 -9.87 -9.94 -6.53
N SER A 409 -8.78 -9.20 -6.74
CA SER A 409 -7.56 -9.32 -5.94
C SER A 409 -7.82 -9.04 -4.46
N GLY A 410 -8.60 -8.01 -4.15
CA GLY A 410 -9.03 -7.68 -2.79
C GLY A 410 -9.85 -8.79 -2.13
N ARG A 411 -10.75 -9.44 -2.88
CA ARG A 411 -11.49 -10.62 -2.38
C ARG A 411 -10.58 -11.82 -2.11
N CYS A 412 -9.61 -12.08 -2.99
CA CYS A 412 -8.65 -13.17 -2.80
C CYS A 412 -7.71 -12.94 -1.61
N PHE A 413 -7.42 -11.67 -1.28
CA PHE A 413 -6.64 -11.29 -0.11
C PHE A 413 -7.32 -11.67 1.22
N LEU A 414 -8.65 -11.80 1.23
CA LEU A 414 -9.44 -12.20 2.41
C LEU A 414 -9.60 -13.74 2.52
N ALA A 415 -8.65 -14.52 2.01
CA ALA A 415 -8.70 -15.97 2.06
C ALA A 415 -8.80 -16.48 3.52
N ASN A 416 -9.60 -17.53 3.74
CA ASN A 416 -9.90 -18.02 5.09
C ASN A 416 -8.71 -18.82 5.69
N PRO A 417 -8.07 -18.34 6.77
CA PRO A 417 -6.95 -19.05 7.41
C PRO A 417 -7.35 -20.39 8.04
N LEU A 418 -8.61 -20.57 8.45
CA LEU A 418 -9.10 -21.85 8.97
C LEU A 418 -9.08 -22.96 7.90
N ARG A 419 -9.16 -22.59 6.62
CA ARG A 419 -9.17 -23.54 5.49
C ARG A 419 -7.78 -23.76 4.90
N PHE A 420 -6.96 -22.72 4.83
CA PHE A 420 -5.69 -22.74 4.09
C PHE A 420 -4.43 -22.54 4.97
N GLY A 421 -4.62 -22.47 6.28
CA GLY A 421 -3.54 -22.31 7.25
C GLY A 421 -2.74 -21.02 7.03
N TRP A 422 -1.43 -21.10 7.24
CA TRP A 422 -0.52 -19.95 7.18
C TRP A 422 -0.50 -19.23 5.82
N SER A 423 -0.66 -19.95 4.71
CA SER A 423 -0.66 -19.36 3.37
C SER A 423 -1.78 -18.32 3.15
N ALA A 424 -2.87 -18.39 3.92
CA ALA A 424 -3.98 -17.44 3.85
C ALA A 424 -3.61 -16.03 4.35
N PHE A 425 -2.51 -15.87 5.08
CA PHE A 425 -2.05 -14.55 5.54
C PHE A 425 -1.28 -13.78 4.45
N LEU A 426 -0.88 -14.46 3.37
CA LEU A 426 -0.33 -13.84 2.16
C LEU A 426 -0.84 -14.59 0.91
N PRO A 427 -2.13 -14.45 0.54
CA PRO A 427 -2.76 -15.34 -0.43
C PRO A 427 -2.21 -15.26 -1.84
N LEU A 428 -1.65 -14.12 -2.22
CA LEU A 428 -1.01 -13.86 -3.51
C LEU A 428 0.50 -13.63 -3.31
N GLY A 429 1.32 -14.07 -4.26
CA GLY A 429 2.78 -13.92 -4.23
C GLY A 429 3.46 -14.88 -5.21
N CYS A 430 4.77 -15.05 -5.12
CA CYS A 430 5.50 -15.97 -5.98
C CYS A 430 5.12 -17.45 -5.76
N GLN A 431 5.11 -18.25 -6.83
CA GLN A 431 4.71 -19.65 -6.86
C GLN A 431 5.91 -20.53 -7.24
N TYR A 432 6.38 -21.35 -6.30
CA TYR A 432 7.38 -22.39 -6.56
C TYR A 432 6.87 -23.42 -7.58
N GLY A 433 7.79 -24.07 -8.28
CA GLY A 433 7.50 -25.08 -9.31
C GLY A 433 7.06 -24.49 -10.65
N HIS A 434 7.03 -23.15 -10.75
CA HIS A 434 6.80 -22.44 -11.99
C HIS A 434 7.97 -21.51 -12.25
N TYR A 435 8.37 -21.41 -13.52
CA TYR A 435 9.43 -20.51 -13.96
C TYR A 435 9.21 -19.09 -13.39
N PRO A 436 10.27 -18.42 -12.89
CA PRO A 436 11.68 -18.83 -12.86
C PRO A 436 12.10 -19.54 -11.56
N LEU A 437 11.16 -20.00 -10.73
CA LEU A 437 11.46 -20.60 -9.43
C LEU A 437 11.56 -22.13 -9.52
N PRO A 438 12.47 -22.75 -8.74
CA PRO A 438 12.53 -24.21 -8.62
C PRO A 438 11.25 -24.74 -7.95
N ALA A 439 11.05 -26.05 -7.98
CA ALA A 439 10.05 -26.66 -7.11
C ALA A 439 10.40 -26.39 -5.63
N GLU A 440 9.38 -26.33 -4.77
CA GLU A 440 9.53 -25.96 -3.35
C GLU A 440 10.54 -26.88 -2.62
N LYS A 441 10.50 -28.18 -2.93
CA LYS A 441 11.43 -29.20 -2.39
C LYS A 441 12.89 -29.03 -2.84
N ASP A 442 13.13 -28.32 -3.94
CA ASP A 442 14.45 -28.17 -4.57
C ASP A 442 15.08 -26.81 -4.19
N GLU A 443 14.44 -26.03 -3.32
CA GLU A 443 14.94 -24.72 -2.88
C GLU A 443 16.32 -24.81 -2.22
N ASP A 444 16.57 -25.78 -1.34
CA ASP A 444 17.89 -25.93 -0.70
C ASP A 444 18.98 -26.30 -1.71
N ALA A 445 18.64 -27.12 -2.70
CA ALA A 445 19.56 -27.42 -3.79
C ALA A 445 19.86 -26.16 -4.59
N ARG A 446 18.84 -25.33 -4.85
CA ARG A 446 19.01 -24.04 -5.52
C ARG A 446 19.87 -23.07 -4.69
N LEU A 447 19.64 -22.97 -3.38
CA LEU A 447 20.42 -22.12 -2.49
C LEU A 447 21.92 -22.46 -2.54
N ARG A 448 22.28 -23.75 -2.50
CA ARG A 448 23.69 -24.19 -2.60
C ARG A 448 24.40 -23.74 -3.88
N LEU A 449 23.66 -23.44 -4.95
CA LEU A 449 24.23 -22.95 -6.21
C LEU A 449 24.46 -21.43 -6.20
N VAL A 450 23.63 -20.67 -5.46
CA VAL A 450 23.58 -19.20 -5.57
C VAL A 450 24.01 -18.46 -4.31
N ALA A 451 24.03 -19.12 -3.14
CA ALA A 451 24.20 -18.46 -1.85
C ALA A 451 25.58 -17.79 -1.69
N SER A 452 26.64 -18.40 -2.23
CA SER A 452 28.00 -17.83 -2.19
C SER A 452 28.17 -16.59 -3.07
N ARG A 453 27.22 -16.30 -3.97
CA ARG A 453 27.31 -15.23 -4.97
C ARG A 453 26.79 -13.89 -4.47
N VAL A 454 25.86 -13.89 -3.51
CA VAL A 454 25.16 -12.68 -3.03
C VAL A 454 25.34 -12.53 -1.52
N GLN A 455 25.70 -11.33 -1.07
CA GLN A 455 25.67 -11.02 0.37
C GLN A 455 24.27 -10.59 0.78
N VAL A 456 23.75 -11.13 1.87
CA VAL A 456 22.36 -10.91 2.29
C VAL A 456 22.27 -10.29 3.68
N LEU A 457 21.41 -9.30 3.82
CA LEU A 457 21.02 -8.72 5.11
C LEU A 457 19.52 -8.92 5.30
N VAL A 458 19.13 -9.60 6.38
CA VAL A 458 17.72 -9.90 6.69
C VAL A 458 17.32 -9.23 7.98
N GLY A 459 16.27 -8.42 7.95
CA GLY A 459 15.78 -7.69 9.12
C GLY A 459 14.32 -7.96 9.43
N TYR A 460 13.95 -7.82 10.70
CA TYR A 460 12.56 -7.86 11.17
C TYR A 460 12.38 -6.97 12.41
N LEU A 461 11.12 -6.72 12.79
CA LEU A 461 10.76 -5.94 13.98
C LEU A 461 10.29 -6.86 15.13
N PRO A 462 10.46 -6.48 16.40
CA PRO A 462 10.04 -7.33 17.53
C PRO A 462 8.52 -7.48 17.66
N ARG A 463 7.71 -6.59 17.06
CA ARG A 463 6.24 -6.60 17.17
C ARG A 463 5.55 -6.45 15.82
N GLU A 464 6.06 -7.11 14.77
CA GLU A 464 5.56 -7.02 13.38
C GLU A 464 4.02 -7.02 13.30
N VAL A 465 3.37 -7.97 13.96
CA VAL A 465 1.91 -8.12 13.86
C VAL A 465 1.11 -7.17 14.75
N ALA A 466 1.74 -6.32 15.56
CA ALA A 466 1.02 -5.38 16.41
C ALA A 466 0.12 -4.43 15.60
N GLY A 467 0.54 -4.08 14.38
CA GLY A 467 -0.26 -3.28 13.45
C GLY A 467 -1.50 -3.99 12.89
N LEU A 468 -1.61 -5.32 13.06
CA LEU A 468 -2.79 -6.10 12.68
C LEU A 468 -3.83 -6.18 13.80
N THR A 469 -3.48 -5.78 15.02
CA THR A 469 -4.45 -5.65 16.10
C THR A 469 -5.34 -4.43 15.86
N PRO A 470 -6.65 -4.49 16.17
CA PRO A 470 -7.53 -3.33 16.05
C PRO A 470 -6.94 -2.12 16.79
N PRO A 471 -7.07 -0.90 16.25
CA PRO A 471 -6.57 0.28 16.93
C PRO A 471 -7.28 0.44 18.28
N VAL A 472 -6.51 0.36 19.37
CA VAL A 472 -6.99 0.58 20.74
C VAL A 472 -6.47 1.93 21.22
N PRO A 473 -7.29 2.78 21.86
CA PRO A 473 -6.80 4.02 22.47
C PRO A 473 -5.57 3.76 23.33
N GLN A 474 -4.51 4.56 23.18
CA GLN A 474 -3.21 4.31 23.79
C GLN A 474 -3.27 4.09 25.32
N ARG A 475 -4.18 4.80 26.01
CA ARG A 475 -4.42 4.60 27.45
C ARG A 475 -4.92 3.19 27.76
N LEU A 476 -5.86 2.68 26.97
CA LEU A 476 -6.42 1.34 27.13
C LEU A 476 -5.43 0.26 26.67
N HIS A 477 -4.67 0.50 25.60
CA HIS A 477 -3.61 -0.42 25.16
C HIS A 477 -2.62 -0.69 26.29
N ARG A 478 -2.20 0.32 27.06
CA ARG A 478 -1.26 0.14 28.17
C ARG A 478 -1.74 -0.88 29.21
N PHE A 479 -3.05 -0.96 29.46
CA PHE A 479 -3.64 -1.94 30.38
C PHE A 479 -3.82 -3.32 29.74
N LEU A 480 -4.17 -3.38 28.45
CA LEU A 480 -4.37 -4.64 27.72
C LEU A 480 -3.06 -5.30 27.27
N ARG A 481 -1.97 -4.54 27.21
CA ARG A 481 -0.66 -4.97 26.71
C ARG A 481 -0.20 -6.32 27.27
N PRO A 482 -0.27 -6.61 28.59
CA PRO A 482 0.16 -7.91 29.12
C PRO A 482 -0.65 -9.11 28.60
N LEU A 483 -1.88 -8.89 28.11
CA LEU A 483 -2.73 -9.94 27.55
C LEU A 483 -2.51 -10.11 26.03
N VAL A 484 -2.21 -9.01 25.34
CA VAL A 484 -2.08 -8.97 23.87
C VAL A 484 -0.66 -9.26 23.40
N ASP A 485 0.35 -8.78 24.13
CA ASP A 485 1.75 -8.90 23.71
C ASP A 485 2.23 -10.36 23.58
N PRO A 486 1.88 -11.31 24.47
CA PRO A 486 2.25 -12.71 24.28
C PRO A 486 1.74 -13.29 22.95
N TRP A 487 0.55 -12.87 22.52
CA TRP A 487 -0.01 -13.27 21.22
C TRP A 487 0.71 -12.58 20.05
N VAL A 488 1.01 -11.30 20.17
CA VAL A 488 1.76 -10.52 19.16
C VAL A 488 3.16 -11.09 18.98
N GLU A 489 3.86 -11.39 20.08
CA GLU A 489 5.19 -11.99 20.07
C GLU A 489 5.16 -13.38 19.45
N TRP A 490 4.21 -14.24 19.86
CA TRP A 490 4.07 -15.58 19.29
C TRP A 490 3.81 -15.55 17.77
N LEU A 491 2.92 -14.67 17.30
CA LEU A 491 2.64 -14.50 15.87
C LEU A 491 3.83 -13.89 15.11
N THR A 492 4.48 -12.87 15.68
CA THR A 492 5.67 -12.24 15.10
C THR A 492 6.79 -13.27 14.92
N GLU A 493 6.99 -14.09 15.95
CA GLU A 493 7.97 -15.17 15.93
C GLU A 493 7.67 -16.14 14.79
N ARG A 494 6.43 -16.62 14.68
CA ARG A 494 6.02 -17.62 13.68
C ARG A 494 6.01 -17.11 12.24
N MET A 495 5.68 -15.84 12.02
CA MET A 495 5.48 -15.26 10.70
C MET A 495 6.71 -14.55 10.14
N TYR A 496 7.55 -13.95 10.99
CA TYR A 496 8.65 -13.09 10.56
C TYR A 496 10.00 -13.51 11.15
N ALA A 497 10.12 -13.62 12.47
CA ALA A 497 11.42 -13.77 13.11
C ALA A 497 12.05 -15.17 12.93
N ASP A 498 11.31 -16.25 13.22
CA ASP A 498 11.77 -17.62 12.94
C ASP A 498 12.08 -17.83 11.45
N PRO A 499 11.22 -17.42 10.50
CA PRO A 499 11.51 -17.54 9.07
C PRO A 499 12.74 -16.74 8.63
N ALA A 500 12.96 -15.53 9.18
CA ALA A 500 14.16 -14.74 8.88
C ALA A 500 15.43 -15.45 9.36
N ARG A 501 15.45 -15.93 10.60
CA ARG A 501 16.60 -16.68 11.15
C ARG A 501 16.83 -18.00 10.43
N SER A 502 15.77 -18.74 10.12
CA SER A 502 15.84 -20.00 9.39
C SER A 502 16.37 -19.81 7.97
N PHE A 503 15.93 -18.75 7.27
CA PHE A 503 16.48 -18.40 5.96
C PHE A 503 17.98 -18.10 6.06
N VAL A 504 18.41 -17.28 7.02
CA VAL A 504 19.83 -16.96 7.23
C VAL A 504 20.66 -18.20 7.54
N ALA A 505 20.16 -19.10 8.41
CA ALA A 505 20.84 -20.36 8.72
C ALA A 505 21.03 -21.22 7.46
N ARG A 506 19.94 -21.48 6.72
CA ARG A 506 19.99 -22.23 5.45
C ARG A 506 20.91 -21.59 4.43
N TYR A 507 20.95 -20.26 4.38
CA TYR A 507 21.83 -19.51 3.47
C TYR A 507 23.31 -19.66 3.84
N GLN A 508 23.63 -19.62 5.13
CA GLN A 508 24.97 -19.84 5.65
C GLN A 508 25.42 -21.31 5.45
N ASP A 509 24.53 -22.27 5.70
CA ASP A 509 24.77 -23.71 5.46
C ASP A 509 25.03 -24.01 3.98
N ALA A 510 24.43 -23.22 3.08
CA ALA A 510 24.67 -23.25 1.65
C ALA A 510 25.98 -22.55 1.21
N GLY A 511 26.79 -22.05 2.15
CA GLY A 511 28.07 -21.38 1.88
C GLY A 511 27.95 -19.88 1.58
N GLY A 512 26.78 -19.28 1.82
CA GLY A 512 26.54 -17.85 1.59
C GLY A 512 26.89 -16.96 2.79
N THR A 513 27.02 -15.66 2.51
CA THR A 513 27.21 -14.64 3.57
C THR A 513 25.88 -13.97 3.85
N ALA A 514 25.28 -14.27 5.01
CA ALA A 514 24.03 -13.66 5.44
C ALA A 514 24.09 -13.20 6.90
N THR A 515 23.47 -12.06 7.20
CA THR A 515 23.33 -11.54 8.55
C THR A 515 21.87 -11.26 8.88
N CYS A 516 21.44 -11.65 10.08
CA CYS A 516 20.11 -11.36 10.61
C CYS A 516 20.18 -10.19 11.59
N PHE A 517 19.18 -9.31 11.57
CA PHE A 517 19.04 -8.26 12.56
C PHE A 517 17.60 -8.02 12.98
N GLN A 518 17.45 -7.46 14.17
CA GLN A 518 16.21 -6.92 14.69
C GLN A 518 16.34 -5.41 14.83
N LEU A 519 15.29 -4.68 14.45
CA LEU A 519 15.24 -3.23 14.56
C LEU A 519 14.07 -2.82 15.44
N GLU A 520 14.33 -1.98 16.43
CA GLU A 520 13.27 -1.41 17.27
C GLU A 520 12.92 -0.01 16.78
N THR A 521 11.63 0.26 16.64
CA THR A 521 11.11 1.56 16.19
C THR A 521 9.96 2.02 17.08
N GLY A 522 9.68 3.32 17.04
CA GLY A 522 8.57 3.88 17.81
C GLY A 522 8.90 4.14 19.28
N GLU A 523 7.96 4.79 19.96
CA GLU A 523 8.04 5.06 21.39
C GLU A 523 7.70 3.80 22.19
N GLN A 524 8.47 3.55 23.26
CA GLN A 524 8.27 2.38 24.11
C GLN A 524 6.86 2.37 24.73
N GLY A 525 6.15 1.26 24.56
CA GLY A 525 4.79 1.09 25.06
C GLY A 525 3.69 1.69 24.17
N HIS A 526 4.03 2.32 23.05
CA HIS A 526 3.05 2.69 22.04
C HIS A 526 2.40 1.45 21.42
N PHE A 527 1.10 1.47 21.10
CA PHE A 527 0.42 0.28 20.57
C PHE A 527 1.03 -0.22 19.25
N ARG A 528 1.53 0.71 18.43
CA ARG A 528 2.30 0.45 17.20
C ARG A 528 3.83 0.42 17.38
N GLU A 529 4.34 0.40 18.61
CA GLU A 529 5.78 0.22 18.85
C GLU A 529 6.28 -0.99 18.06
N SER A 530 7.29 -0.78 17.21
CA SER A 530 7.91 -1.82 16.38
C SER A 530 6.93 -2.67 15.57
N ALA A 531 5.81 -2.07 15.15
CA ALA A 531 4.83 -2.71 14.28
C ALA A 531 5.32 -2.74 12.82
N HIS A 532 4.78 -3.66 12.01
CA HIS A 532 5.10 -3.74 10.59
C HIS A 532 5.01 -2.38 9.88
N SER A 533 5.96 -2.11 8.99
CA SER A 533 6.09 -0.87 8.19
C SER A 533 6.52 0.38 8.96
N THR A 534 6.68 0.32 10.28
CA THR A 534 7.22 1.44 11.07
C THR A 534 8.71 1.66 10.80
N ASP A 535 9.41 0.81 10.07
CA ASP A 535 10.82 0.94 9.72
C ASP A 535 11.05 1.60 8.35
N ILE A 536 10.04 1.60 7.48
CA ILE A 536 10.15 2.16 6.12
C ILE A 536 10.52 3.66 6.16
N GLY A 537 9.89 4.40 7.08
CA GLY A 537 10.15 5.83 7.27
C GLY A 537 11.54 6.14 7.86
N LEU A 538 12.33 5.13 8.25
CA LEU A 538 13.73 5.32 8.63
C LEU A 538 14.64 5.35 7.39
N PHE A 539 14.25 4.69 6.30
CA PHE A 539 14.98 4.76 5.03
C PHE A 539 14.50 5.94 4.17
N PHE A 540 13.18 6.10 4.04
CA PHE A 540 12.56 7.16 3.22
C PHE A 540 12.18 8.40 4.06
N ARG A 541 11.72 9.48 3.41
CA ARG A 541 11.19 10.68 4.07
C ARG A 541 10.08 10.31 5.05
N ALA A 542 10.21 10.72 6.31
CA ALA A 542 9.33 10.31 7.40
C ALA A 542 7.93 10.94 7.36
N THR A 543 7.76 12.13 6.79
CA THR A 543 6.51 12.92 6.87
C THR A 543 5.25 12.19 6.38
N PRO A 544 5.26 11.46 5.25
CA PRO A 544 4.10 10.69 4.82
C PRO A 544 3.73 9.57 5.80
N TRP A 545 4.73 8.94 6.44
CA TRP A 545 4.55 7.88 7.43
C TRP A 545 4.05 8.42 8.78
N ASP A 546 4.45 9.64 9.13
CA ASP A 546 3.97 10.35 10.32
C ASP A 546 2.46 10.63 10.22
N LYS A 547 2.02 11.15 9.07
CA LYS A 547 0.60 11.36 8.76
C LYS A 547 -0.23 10.07 8.81
N ALA A 548 0.39 8.92 8.57
CA ALA A 548 -0.24 7.60 8.69
C ALA A 548 -0.20 7.03 10.13
N GLY A 549 0.40 7.75 11.08
CA GLY A 549 0.59 7.30 12.46
C GLY A 549 1.54 6.10 12.58
N LEU A 550 2.49 5.97 11.66
CA LEU A 550 3.47 4.86 11.60
C LEU A 550 4.83 5.23 12.21
N LEU A 551 4.97 6.44 12.75
CA LEU A 551 6.08 6.80 13.64
C LEU A 551 5.85 6.35 15.10
N ALA A 552 4.68 5.78 15.38
CA ALA A 552 4.33 5.17 16.66
C ALA A 552 4.67 6.06 17.87
N GLY A 553 4.20 7.32 17.84
CA GLY A 553 4.41 8.31 18.91
C GLY A 553 5.75 9.04 18.87
N THR A 554 6.70 8.60 18.04
CA THR A 554 8.03 9.24 17.98
C THR A 554 7.98 10.54 17.18
N PRO A 555 8.48 11.67 17.74
CA PRO A 555 8.59 12.92 16.98
C PRO A 555 9.50 12.77 15.75
N VAL A 556 9.12 13.39 14.63
CA VAL A 556 9.86 13.34 13.34
C VAL A 556 11.36 13.65 13.50
N LYS A 557 11.74 14.57 14.39
CA LYS A 557 13.14 14.89 14.65
C LYS A 557 13.93 13.70 15.21
N ALA A 558 13.40 13.04 16.24
CA ALA A 558 14.04 11.86 16.85
C ALA A 558 14.05 10.69 15.86
N TRP A 559 12.99 10.55 15.08
CA TRP A 559 12.89 9.57 14.02
C TRP A 559 13.98 9.74 12.95
N ASN A 560 14.19 10.98 12.48
CA ASN A 560 15.22 11.29 11.50
C ASN A 560 16.63 11.01 12.03
N GLN A 561 16.89 11.19 13.33
CA GLN A 561 18.16 10.85 13.97
C GLN A 561 18.41 9.33 13.97
N GLN A 562 17.42 8.53 14.39
CA GLN A 562 17.51 7.07 14.28
C GLN A 562 17.68 6.63 12.82
N GLY A 563 16.91 7.23 11.92
CA GLY A 563 16.98 6.96 10.48
C GLY A 563 18.36 7.27 9.90
N GLN A 564 19.04 8.33 10.34
CA GLN A 564 20.40 8.63 9.89
C GLN A 564 21.38 7.50 10.25
N ALA A 565 21.31 6.98 11.47
CA ALA A 565 22.15 5.85 11.89
C ALA A 565 21.80 4.57 11.13
N PHE A 566 20.51 4.27 10.95
CA PHE A 566 20.06 3.11 10.19
C PHE A 566 20.51 3.16 8.72
N ARG A 567 20.32 4.31 8.05
CA ARG A 567 20.76 4.52 6.67
C ARG A 567 22.29 4.39 6.53
N ALA A 568 23.07 4.80 7.53
CA ALA A 568 24.53 4.61 7.54
C ALA A 568 24.93 3.13 7.58
N ILE A 569 24.24 2.32 8.40
CA ILE A 569 24.44 0.85 8.45
C ILE A 569 24.14 0.23 7.08
N LEU A 570 22.99 0.57 6.48
CA LEU A 570 22.60 0.05 5.17
C LEU A 570 23.58 0.48 4.07
N ALA A 571 23.96 1.76 4.04
CA ALA A 571 24.91 2.30 3.07
C ALA A 571 26.27 1.60 3.15
N GLN A 572 26.72 1.24 4.34
CA GLN A 572 27.95 0.47 4.49
C GLN A 572 27.81 -0.95 3.96
N PHE A 573 26.74 -1.66 4.34
CA PHE A 573 26.47 -3.00 3.83
C PHE A 573 26.44 -3.01 2.29
N MET A 574 25.76 -2.04 1.68
CA MET A 574 25.66 -1.94 0.22
C MET A 574 27.02 -1.69 -0.46
N ARG A 575 27.98 -1.04 0.22
CA ARG A 575 29.33 -0.78 -0.31
C ARG A 575 30.28 -1.94 -0.11
N GLU A 576 30.30 -2.49 1.10
CA GLU A 576 31.36 -3.37 1.60
C GLU A 576 30.90 -4.82 1.79
N GLY A 577 29.59 -5.06 1.88
CA GLY A 577 29.03 -6.37 2.24
C GLY A 577 29.12 -6.70 3.73
N GLN A 578 29.59 -5.76 4.55
CA GLN A 578 29.83 -5.94 5.97
C GLN A 578 29.13 -4.85 6.79
N LEU A 579 28.87 -5.15 8.07
CA LEU A 579 28.23 -4.23 9.01
C LEU A 579 29.24 -3.68 10.03
N ASN A 580 29.13 -2.39 10.35
CA ASN A 580 29.90 -1.76 11.42
C ASN A 580 29.11 -1.70 12.72
N ARG A 581 29.56 -2.52 13.68
CA ARG A 581 28.97 -2.62 15.01
C ARG A 581 28.95 -1.31 15.81
N ARG A 582 29.79 -0.31 15.47
CA ARG A 582 29.80 1.00 16.15
C ARG A 582 28.49 1.77 15.95
N LEU A 583 27.76 1.53 14.86
CA LEU A 583 26.53 2.24 14.51
C LEU A 583 25.26 1.63 15.15
N TYR A 584 25.35 0.40 15.67
CA TYR A 584 24.18 -0.38 16.07
C TYR A 584 23.35 0.29 17.16
N ARG A 585 24.01 0.80 18.22
CA ARG A 585 23.34 1.44 19.35
C ARG A 585 22.52 2.67 18.94
N GLN A 586 23.04 3.47 18.00
CA GLN A 586 22.36 4.70 17.55
C GLN A 586 21.13 4.41 16.69
N ALA A 587 21.11 3.26 16.01
CA ALA A 587 20.01 2.84 15.16
C ALA A 587 18.93 2.01 15.89
N ARG A 588 19.13 1.68 17.19
CA ARG A 588 18.37 0.61 17.89
C ARG A 588 18.37 -0.70 17.08
N PHE A 589 19.52 -1.00 16.52
CA PHE A 589 19.78 -2.15 15.68
C PHE A 589 20.47 -3.23 16.51
N MET A 590 19.95 -4.44 16.45
CA MET A 590 20.52 -5.59 17.13
C MET A 590 20.79 -6.70 16.11
N GLU A 591 22.07 -7.01 15.91
CA GLU A 591 22.47 -8.21 15.15
C GLU A 591 22.03 -9.45 15.92
N ILE A 592 21.32 -10.36 15.24
CA ILE A 592 20.82 -11.60 15.82
C ILE A 592 21.79 -12.71 15.44
N PRO A 593 22.52 -13.30 16.39
CA PRO A 593 23.38 -14.43 16.10
C PRO A 593 22.54 -15.61 15.60
N VAL A 594 22.84 -16.07 14.39
CA VAL A 594 22.27 -17.29 13.82
C VAL A 594 23.38 -18.32 13.77
N ARG A 595 23.09 -19.54 14.21
CA ARG A 595 24.01 -20.67 14.08
C ARG A 595 23.58 -21.50 12.88
N ALA A 596 24.53 -21.72 11.97
CA ALA A 596 24.50 -22.79 10.97
C ALA A 596 24.08 -24.12 11.62
N THR A 597 23.24 -24.90 10.95
CA THR A 597 22.64 -26.11 11.54
C THR A 597 23.47 -27.37 11.34
#